data_AF-A0A8H9CB37-F1
#
_entry.id   AF-A0A8H9CB37-F1
#
_cell.length_a   1.000
_cell.length_b   1.000
_cell.length_c   1.000
_cell.angle_alpha   90.00
_cell.angle_beta   90.00
_cell.angle_gamma   90.00
#
_symmetry.space_group_name_H-M   'P 1'
#
loop_
_entity.id
_entity.type
_entity.pdbx_description
1 polymer ?
#
loop_
_entity_poly.entity_id
_entity_poly.type
_entity_poly.pdbx_seq_one_letter_code
_entity_poly.pdbx_strand_id
1 'polypeptide(L)'
;MKASLKELSNGTRMPAGGKGWRTAMYEVYNRKVAEHAQLFPVFHCFETAFRSYTAVNLEDFYGIRQWWSQSYREITTGSPVVTIGVIKSVPSLYKRSIKITTENLMNNYDVMSFSDGYEFLENADLYDVQRLIIEHWPIFKKNFKIRGQPISSNVFRDKFNIIRTARNSVYHHKSFGGMKQVYEYSDELLRCINFPLSSVHKRIANIPCADPPYF
;
A
#
# COMPACT_ATOMS: atom_id res chain seq x y z
N MET A 1 -11.04 -0.55 -21.94
CA MET A 1 -11.88 -0.73 -23.15
C MET A 1 -12.53 -2.13 -23.24
N LYS A 2 -11.78 -3.24 -23.24
CA LYS A 2 -12.38 -4.61 -23.21
C LYS A 2 -13.28 -4.87 -21.98
N ALA A 3 -12.91 -4.36 -20.80
CA ALA A 3 -13.73 -4.50 -19.60
C ALA A 3 -15.07 -3.76 -19.71
N SER A 4 -15.06 -2.54 -20.27
CA SER A 4 -16.27 -1.76 -20.54
C SER A 4 -17.19 -2.44 -21.56
N LEU A 5 -16.61 -3.05 -22.59
CA LEU A 5 -17.34 -3.88 -23.56
C LEU A 5 -17.99 -5.11 -22.91
N LYS A 6 -17.26 -5.81 -22.03
CA LYS A 6 -17.80 -6.96 -21.28
C LYS A 6 -18.92 -6.55 -20.33
N GLU A 7 -18.81 -5.37 -19.71
CA GLU A 7 -19.86 -4.85 -18.83
C GLU A 7 -21.11 -4.46 -19.62
N LEU A 8 -20.95 -3.78 -20.75
CA LEU A 8 -22.04 -3.42 -21.65
C LEU A 8 -22.70 -4.64 -22.29
N SER A 9 -21.93 -5.67 -22.65
CA SER A 9 -22.46 -6.92 -23.22
C SER A 9 -23.25 -7.76 -22.21
N ASN A 10 -22.99 -7.57 -20.91
CA ASN A 10 -23.69 -8.23 -19.83
C ASN A 10 -24.91 -7.43 -19.32
N GLY A 11 -25.12 -6.21 -19.81
CA GLY A 11 -26.25 -5.35 -19.46
C GLY A 11 -27.53 -5.68 -20.24
N THR A 12 -28.69 -5.35 -19.67
CA THR A 12 -30.02 -5.75 -20.17
C THR A 12 -30.48 -5.00 -21.43
N ARG A 13 -29.76 -3.97 -21.88
CA ARG A 13 -30.04 -3.22 -23.12
C ARG A 13 -28.76 -2.95 -23.88
N MET A 14 -28.63 -3.55 -25.06
CA MET A 14 -27.53 -3.24 -25.98
C MET A 14 -27.78 -1.90 -26.68
N PRO A 15 -26.79 -1.00 -26.76
CA PRO A 15 -26.93 0.25 -27.51
C PRO A 15 -27.19 0.01 -29.00
N ALA A 16 -28.11 0.77 -29.59
CA ALA A 16 -28.40 0.68 -31.03
C ALA A 16 -27.37 1.49 -31.85
N GLY A 17 -26.70 0.83 -32.80
CA GLY A 17 -25.78 1.45 -33.76
C GLY A 17 -24.46 1.95 -33.17
N GLY A 18 -23.48 2.24 -34.03
CA GLY A 18 -22.11 2.58 -33.61
C GLY A 18 -21.99 3.83 -32.73
N LYS A 19 -22.85 4.85 -32.94
CA LYS A 19 -22.92 6.04 -32.06
C LYS A 19 -23.42 5.70 -30.65
N GLY A 20 -24.43 4.84 -30.53
CA GLY A 20 -24.96 4.40 -29.24
C GLY A 20 -23.92 3.64 -28.43
N TRP A 21 -23.15 2.77 -29.07
CA TRP A 21 -22.04 2.06 -28.43
C TRP A 21 -20.96 3.00 -27.90
N ARG A 22 -20.60 4.03 -28.67
CA ARG A 22 -19.59 5.00 -28.26
C ARG A 22 -20.01 5.79 -27.01
N THR A 23 -21.26 6.29 -26.98
CA THR A 23 -21.78 7.02 -25.81
C THR A 23 -21.82 6.14 -24.57
N ALA A 24 -22.34 4.91 -24.69
CA ALA A 24 -22.42 3.98 -23.56
C ALA A 24 -21.02 3.58 -23.04
N MET A 25 -20.02 3.46 -23.92
CA MET A 25 -18.63 3.23 -23.52
C MET A 25 -18.04 4.41 -22.75
N TYR A 26 -18.36 5.65 -23.14
CA TYR A 26 -17.92 6.84 -22.42
C TYR A 26 -18.58 6.97 -21.05
N GLU A 27 -19.86 6.63 -20.91
CA GLU A 27 -20.54 6.62 -19.61
C GLU A 27 -19.89 5.64 -18.63
N VAL A 28 -19.61 4.41 -19.09
CA VAL A 28 -18.89 3.42 -18.28
C VAL A 28 -17.50 3.91 -17.93
N TYR A 29 -16.78 4.50 -18.88
CA TYR A 29 -15.46 5.07 -18.65
C TYR A 29 -15.48 6.19 -17.60
N ASN A 30 -16.38 7.17 -17.74
CA ASN A 30 -16.51 8.30 -16.80
C ASN A 30 -16.87 7.82 -15.39
N ARG A 31 -17.76 6.84 -15.26
CA ARG A 31 -18.07 6.23 -13.97
C ARG A 31 -16.83 5.53 -13.37
N LYS A 32 -16.03 4.81 -14.18
CA LYS A 32 -14.78 4.18 -13.71
C LYS A 32 -13.73 5.21 -13.29
N VAL A 33 -13.62 6.33 -14.00
CA VAL A 33 -12.75 7.44 -13.59
C VAL A 33 -13.19 8.00 -12.25
N ALA A 34 -14.50 8.24 -12.06
CA ALA A 34 -15.03 8.71 -10.78
C ALA A 34 -14.78 7.72 -9.63
N GLU A 35 -15.01 6.42 -9.87
CA GLU A 35 -14.71 5.35 -8.92
C GLU A 35 -13.21 5.32 -8.54
N HIS A 36 -12.32 5.43 -9.52
CA HIS A 36 -10.87 5.50 -9.28
C HIS A 36 -10.48 6.74 -8.46
N ALA A 37 -11.06 7.89 -8.79
CA ALA A 37 -10.81 9.14 -8.08
C ALA A 37 -11.24 9.06 -6.61
N GLN A 38 -12.34 8.39 -6.29
CA GLN A 38 -12.80 8.18 -4.91
C GLN A 38 -11.84 7.32 -4.07
N LEU A 39 -11.11 6.40 -4.70
CA LEU A 39 -10.21 5.48 -4.02
C LEU A 39 -8.79 6.02 -3.89
N PHE A 40 -8.40 6.97 -4.73
CA PHE A 40 -7.06 7.54 -4.69
C PHE A 40 -6.69 8.04 -3.28
N PRO A 41 -7.52 8.82 -2.56
CA PRO A 41 -7.19 9.25 -1.20
C PRO A 41 -7.09 8.10 -0.21
N VAL A 42 -7.92 7.05 -0.38
CA VAL A 42 -7.90 5.85 0.46
C VAL A 42 -6.56 5.15 0.32
N PHE A 43 -6.10 4.90 -0.91
CA PHE A 43 -4.81 4.27 -1.16
C PHE A 43 -3.65 5.14 -0.69
N HIS A 44 -3.67 6.44 -0.98
CA HIS A 44 -2.61 7.35 -0.56
C HIS A 44 -2.46 7.39 0.97
N CYS A 45 -3.58 7.47 1.70
CA CYS A 45 -3.58 7.40 3.16
C CYS A 45 -3.08 6.06 3.67
N PHE A 46 -3.58 4.96 3.09
CA PHE A 46 -3.18 3.61 3.48
C PHE A 46 -1.66 3.42 3.32
N GLU A 47 -1.16 3.73 2.14
CA GLU A 47 0.26 3.63 1.77
C GLU A 47 1.16 4.45 2.69
N THR A 48 0.85 5.73 2.86
CA THR A 48 1.65 6.66 3.67
C THR A 48 1.64 6.25 5.14
N ALA A 49 0.47 5.90 5.67
CA ALA A 49 0.32 5.49 7.06
C ALA A 49 1.09 4.19 7.35
N PHE A 50 1.00 3.19 6.47
CA PHE A 50 1.71 1.92 6.67
C PHE A 50 3.22 2.02 6.48
N ARG A 51 3.70 2.85 5.55
CA ARG A 51 5.14 3.14 5.41
C ARG A 51 5.69 3.80 6.67
N SER A 52 5.05 4.89 7.11
CA SER A 52 5.46 5.64 8.31
C SER A 52 5.40 4.78 9.56
N TYR A 53 4.30 4.04 9.75
CA TYR A 53 4.12 3.14 10.88
C TYR A 53 5.19 2.04 10.90
N THR A 54 5.53 1.46 9.74
CA THR A 54 6.58 0.44 9.65
C THR A 54 7.95 1.02 9.94
N ALA A 55 8.27 2.20 9.38
CA ALA A 55 9.54 2.89 9.62
C ALA A 55 9.78 3.08 11.12
N VAL A 56 8.85 3.76 11.81
CA VAL A 56 8.96 4.06 13.25
C VAL A 56 9.13 2.80 14.09
N ASN A 57 8.32 1.76 13.85
CA ASN A 57 8.41 0.53 14.64
C ASN A 57 9.73 -0.22 14.41
N LEU A 58 10.29 -0.19 13.19
CA LEU A 58 11.59 -0.83 12.92
C LEU A 58 12.75 -0.02 13.50
N GLU A 59 12.69 1.31 13.42
CA GLU A 59 13.68 2.18 14.07
C GLU A 59 13.70 1.98 15.59
N ASP A 60 12.52 1.97 16.22
CA ASP A 60 12.39 1.71 17.66
C ASP A 60 12.90 0.31 18.03
N PHE A 61 12.56 -0.70 17.22
CA PHE A 61 12.98 -2.08 17.48
C PHE A 61 14.48 -2.28 17.34
N TYR A 62 15.10 -1.71 16.31
CA TYR A 62 16.54 -1.85 16.06
C TYR A 62 17.39 -0.82 16.79
N GLY A 63 16.79 0.24 17.31
CA GLY A 63 17.47 1.34 18.00
C GLY A 63 18.38 2.18 17.07
N ILE A 64 18.18 2.09 15.75
CA ILE A 64 18.93 2.84 14.74
C ILE A 64 18.01 3.26 13.60
N ARG A 65 18.24 4.45 13.03
CA ARG A 65 17.47 4.96 11.89
C ARG A 65 17.72 4.16 10.62
N GLN A 66 19.00 3.92 10.30
CA GLN A 66 19.42 3.18 9.11
C GLN A 66 19.46 1.67 9.34
N TRP A 67 18.34 1.06 9.74
CA TRP A 67 18.28 -0.38 10.07
C TRP A 67 18.57 -1.31 8.87
N TRP A 68 18.47 -0.83 7.63
CA TRP A 68 18.81 -1.59 6.42
C TRP A 68 20.31 -1.61 6.10
N SER A 69 21.10 -0.72 6.69
CA SER A 69 22.52 -0.50 6.32
C SER A 69 23.38 -1.77 6.42
N GLN A 70 23.10 -2.64 7.39
CA GLN A 70 23.83 -3.90 7.54
C GLN A 70 23.48 -4.89 6.41
N SER A 71 22.22 -4.93 5.97
CA SER A 71 21.84 -5.74 4.81
C SER A 71 22.46 -5.23 3.53
N TYR A 72 22.56 -3.90 3.34
CA TYR A 72 23.33 -3.32 2.23
C TYR A 72 24.78 -3.80 2.22
N ARG A 73 25.45 -3.82 3.39
CA ARG A 73 26.82 -4.35 3.53
C ARG A 73 26.89 -5.83 3.19
N GLU A 74 25.93 -6.64 3.65
CA GLU A 74 25.88 -8.06 3.30
C GLU A 74 25.75 -8.27 1.78
N ILE A 75 24.89 -7.49 1.11
CA ILE A 75 24.70 -7.59 -0.34
C ILE A 75 25.99 -7.21 -1.09
N THR A 76 26.68 -6.16 -0.64
CA THR A 76 27.86 -5.61 -1.34
C THR A 76 29.17 -6.35 -1.03
N THR A 77 29.34 -6.87 0.19
CA THR A 77 30.59 -7.52 0.62
C THR A 77 30.46 -9.03 0.84
N GLY A 78 29.24 -9.58 0.81
CA GLY A 78 28.97 -10.99 1.11
C GLY A 78 29.09 -11.36 2.59
N SER A 79 29.36 -10.38 3.48
CA SER A 79 29.52 -10.64 4.91
C SER A 79 28.16 -10.80 5.60
N PRO A 80 27.86 -11.93 6.27
CA PRO A 80 26.53 -12.20 6.79
C PRO A 80 26.12 -11.22 7.90
N VAL A 81 24.90 -10.69 7.85
CA VAL A 81 24.35 -9.91 8.97
C VAL A 81 24.05 -10.84 10.15
N VAL A 82 24.61 -10.51 11.30
CA VAL A 82 24.27 -11.14 12.60
C VAL A 82 23.61 -10.13 13.56
N THR A 83 23.91 -8.84 13.39
CA THR A 83 23.48 -7.75 14.27
C THR A 83 22.92 -6.61 13.44
N ILE A 84 21.83 -6.00 13.90
CA ILE A 84 21.28 -4.75 13.36
C ILE A 84 21.01 -3.82 14.55
N GLY A 85 21.71 -2.69 14.60
CA GLY A 85 21.63 -1.75 15.70
C GLY A 85 21.87 -2.42 17.06
N VAL A 86 20.91 -2.31 17.97
CA VAL A 86 21.00 -2.90 19.32
C VAL A 86 20.63 -4.39 19.37
N ILE A 87 20.03 -4.93 18.30
CA ILE A 87 19.56 -6.32 18.26
C ILE A 87 20.69 -7.23 17.80
N LYS A 88 21.17 -8.06 18.73
CA LYS A 88 22.11 -9.15 18.47
C LYS A 88 21.34 -10.41 18.03
N SER A 89 21.94 -11.22 17.18
CA SER A 89 21.37 -12.48 16.69
C SER A 89 20.01 -12.30 16.02
N VAL A 90 19.95 -11.37 15.06
CA VAL A 90 18.70 -11.04 14.34
C VAL A 90 18.10 -12.29 13.69
N PRO A 91 16.81 -12.59 13.90
CA PRO A 91 16.14 -13.74 13.30
C PRO A 91 16.32 -13.79 11.78
N SER A 92 16.48 -15.00 11.23
CA SER A 92 16.74 -15.21 9.79
C SER A 92 15.66 -14.62 8.90
N LEU A 93 14.39 -14.71 9.29
CA LEU A 93 13.28 -14.08 8.58
C LEU A 93 13.44 -12.56 8.53
N TYR A 94 13.77 -11.92 9.65
CA TYR A 94 13.88 -10.45 9.70
C TYR A 94 14.99 -9.96 8.77
N LYS A 95 16.14 -10.64 8.81
CA LYS A 95 17.26 -10.36 7.89
C LYS A 95 16.86 -10.54 6.43
N ARG A 96 16.11 -11.60 6.12
CA ARG A 96 15.66 -11.91 4.77
C ARG A 96 14.75 -10.80 4.22
N SER A 97 13.73 -10.36 4.95
CA SER A 97 12.83 -9.29 4.49
C SER A 97 13.55 -7.98 4.27
N ILE A 98 14.45 -7.59 5.18
CA ILE A 98 15.26 -6.37 5.05
C ILE A 98 16.17 -6.48 3.83
N LYS A 99 16.87 -7.59 3.67
CA LYS A 99 17.77 -7.84 2.53
C LYS A 99 17.03 -7.74 1.19
N ILE A 100 15.92 -8.45 1.02
CA ILE A 100 15.16 -8.42 -0.24
C ILE A 100 14.67 -6.99 -0.53
N THR A 101 14.19 -6.26 0.48
CA THR A 101 13.75 -4.87 0.29
C THR A 101 14.91 -3.96 -0.11
N THR A 102 16.06 -4.15 0.51
CA THR A 102 17.28 -3.39 0.19
C THR A 102 17.76 -3.68 -1.23
N GLU A 103 17.85 -4.96 -1.61
CA GLU A 103 18.19 -5.40 -2.98
C GLU A 103 17.25 -4.80 -4.03
N ASN A 104 15.93 -4.82 -3.78
CA ASN A 104 14.94 -4.25 -4.70
C ASN A 104 15.19 -2.75 -4.95
N LEU A 105 15.46 -2.00 -3.89
CA LEU A 105 15.69 -0.55 -3.95
C LEU A 105 17.03 -0.19 -4.59
N MET A 106 18.08 -0.98 -4.36
CA MET A 106 19.41 -0.75 -4.93
C MET A 106 19.42 -0.72 -6.47
N ASN A 107 18.41 -1.31 -7.13
CA ASN A 107 18.31 -1.27 -8.58
C ASN A 107 18.08 0.15 -9.14
N ASN A 108 17.43 1.03 -8.36
CA ASN A 108 17.00 2.35 -8.84
C ASN A 108 17.46 3.50 -7.93
N TYR A 109 17.98 3.19 -6.74
CA TYR A 109 18.28 4.19 -5.72
C TYR A 109 19.62 3.92 -5.04
N ASP A 110 20.32 5.00 -4.66
CA ASP A 110 21.39 4.92 -3.67
C ASP A 110 20.77 4.82 -2.27
N VAL A 111 20.52 3.58 -1.83
CA VAL A 111 19.87 3.31 -0.54
C VAL A 111 20.67 3.78 0.67
N MET A 112 21.97 4.05 0.52
CA MET A 112 22.80 4.57 1.60
C MET A 112 22.71 6.09 1.74
N SER A 113 22.12 6.78 0.75
CA SER A 113 21.82 8.22 0.83
C SER A 113 20.61 8.53 1.73
N PHE A 114 19.74 7.54 2.00
CA PHE A 114 18.55 7.73 2.81
C PHE A 114 18.88 7.98 4.28
N SER A 115 18.24 8.98 4.86
CA SER A 115 18.52 9.45 6.22
C SER A 115 17.89 8.55 7.30
N ASP A 116 16.71 7.99 7.00
CA ASP A 116 15.89 7.22 7.94
C ASP A 116 14.98 6.19 7.26
N GLY A 117 14.24 5.44 8.09
CA GLY A 117 13.34 4.39 7.64
C GLY A 117 12.16 4.92 6.84
N TYR A 118 11.78 6.19 7.01
CA TYR A 118 10.70 6.80 6.23
C TYR A 118 11.15 7.00 4.78
N GLU A 119 12.29 7.65 4.55
CA GLU A 119 12.85 7.84 3.21
C GLU A 119 13.10 6.48 2.51
N PHE A 120 13.61 5.50 3.26
CA PHE A 120 13.81 4.15 2.75
C PHE A 120 12.49 3.49 2.30
N LEU A 121 11.43 3.59 3.11
CA LEU A 121 10.15 2.94 2.82
C LEU A 121 9.25 3.72 1.88
N GLU A 122 9.43 5.04 1.74
CA GLU A 122 8.78 5.88 0.73
C GLU A 122 9.07 5.36 -0.68
N ASN A 123 10.31 4.95 -0.93
CA ASN A 123 10.77 4.41 -2.20
C ASN A 123 10.45 2.91 -2.37
N ALA A 124 10.02 2.22 -1.30
CA ALA A 124 9.72 0.79 -1.32
C ALA A 124 8.31 0.51 -1.87
N ASP A 125 8.17 -0.64 -2.54
CA ASP A 125 6.87 -1.12 -2.97
C ASP A 125 6.00 -1.51 -1.76
N LEU A 126 4.69 -1.36 -1.92
CA LEU A 126 3.75 -1.74 -0.87
C LEU A 126 3.81 -3.24 -0.54
N TYR A 127 4.30 -4.06 -1.47
CA TYR A 127 4.62 -5.47 -1.24
C TYR A 127 5.78 -5.64 -0.24
N ASP A 128 6.81 -4.82 -0.33
CA ASP A 128 7.96 -4.88 0.57
C ASP A 128 7.56 -4.43 1.98
N VAL A 129 6.76 -3.37 2.09
CA VAL A 129 6.16 -2.93 3.36
C VAL A 129 5.34 -4.06 4.01
N GLN A 130 4.48 -4.73 3.23
CA GLN A 130 3.70 -5.88 3.71
C GLN A 130 4.61 -7.01 4.20
N ARG A 131 5.65 -7.36 3.44
CA ARG A 131 6.60 -8.42 3.78
C ARG A 131 7.34 -8.10 5.08
N LEU A 132 7.82 -6.87 5.23
CA LEU A 132 8.46 -6.41 6.46
C LEU A 132 7.54 -6.60 7.67
N ILE A 133 6.29 -6.15 7.60
CA ILE A 133 5.33 -6.29 8.71
C ILE A 133 5.06 -7.76 9.04
N ILE A 134 4.85 -8.60 8.03
CA ILE A 134 4.52 -10.03 8.23
C ILE A 134 5.71 -10.79 8.82
N GLU A 135 6.91 -10.56 8.31
CA GLU A 135 8.10 -11.25 8.80
C GLU A 135 8.47 -10.76 10.20
N HIS A 136 8.18 -9.50 10.54
CA HIS A 136 8.34 -8.90 11.87
C HIS A 136 7.06 -8.99 12.73
N TRP A 137 6.13 -9.88 12.41
CA TRP A 137 4.81 -9.91 13.05
C TRP A 137 4.81 -9.86 14.59
N PRO A 138 5.73 -10.52 15.33
CA PRO A 138 5.78 -10.42 16.78
C PRO A 138 5.89 -8.99 17.34
N ILE A 139 6.52 -8.08 16.59
CA ILE A 139 6.67 -6.66 16.94
C ILE A 139 5.36 -5.90 16.70
N PHE A 140 4.69 -6.22 15.60
CA PHE A 140 3.54 -5.51 15.09
C PHE A 140 2.19 -5.96 15.70
N LYS A 141 2.07 -7.25 16.04
CA LYS A 141 0.78 -7.91 16.40
C LYS A 141 0.00 -7.23 17.53
N LYS A 142 0.68 -6.49 18.43
CA LYS A 142 0.07 -5.83 19.58
C LYS A 142 -0.99 -4.79 19.19
N ASN A 143 -0.81 -4.13 18.04
CA ASN A 143 -1.69 -3.06 17.56
C ASN A 143 -2.77 -3.59 16.60
N PHE A 144 -2.59 -4.78 16.03
CA PHE A 144 -3.55 -5.34 15.06
C PHE A 144 -4.70 -6.07 15.76
N LYS A 145 -5.72 -5.29 16.11
CA LYS A 145 -6.98 -5.77 16.69
C LYS A 145 -8.17 -5.21 15.93
N ILE A 146 -9.05 -6.08 15.44
CA ILE A 146 -10.29 -5.70 14.79
C ILE A 146 -11.44 -5.96 15.77
N ARG A 147 -12.19 -4.90 16.12
CA ARG A 147 -13.29 -4.97 17.11
C ARG A 147 -12.82 -5.57 18.45
N GLY A 148 -11.62 -5.18 18.88
CA GLY A 148 -10.98 -5.66 20.12
C GLY A 148 -10.33 -7.05 20.02
N GLN A 149 -10.55 -7.79 18.94
CA GLN A 149 -9.99 -9.13 18.75
C GLN A 149 -8.66 -9.09 18.00
N PRO A 150 -7.59 -9.70 18.53
CA PRO A 150 -6.33 -9.85 17.81
C PRO A 150 -6.53 -10.58 16.48
N ILE A 151 -5.88 -10.09 15.42
CA ILE A 151 -5.85 -10.81 14.13
C ILE A 151 -4.54 -11.57 13.97
N SER A 152 -4.54 -12.59 13.11
CA SER A 152 -3.30 -13.30 12.73
C SER A 152 -2.57 -12.57 11.60
N SER A 153 -1.29 -12.89 11.40
CA SER A 153 -0.51 -12.39 10.26
C SER A 153 -1.11 -12.79 8.91
N ASN A 154 -1.78 -13.95 8.84
CA ASN A 154 -2.50 -14.39 7.64
C ASN A 154 -3.70 -13.48 7.34
N VAL A 155 -4.53 -13.18 8.34
CA VAL A 155 -5.68 -12.27 8.17
C VAL A 155 -5.22 -10.87 7.77
N PHE A 156 -4.14 -10.37 8.39
CA PHE A 156 -3.51 -9.12 7.97
C PHE A 156 -3.05 -9.18 6.52
N ARG A 157 -2.30 -10.22 6.15
CA ARG A 157 -1.77 -10.43 4.79
C ARG A 157 -2.89 -10.42 3.75
N ASP A 158 -3.97 -11.15 3.99
CA ASP A 158 -5.05 -11.32 3.02
C ASP A 158 -5.79 -10.00 2.78
N LYS A 159 -6.12 -9.27 3.86
CA LYS A 159 -6.72 -7.93 3.75
C LYS A 159 -5.80 -6.94 3.03
N PHE A 160 -4.53 -6.91 3.41
CA PHE A 160 -3.54 -6.02 2.82
C PHE A 160 -3.31 -6.34 1.32
N ASN A 161 -3.32 -7.62 0.94
CA ASN A 161 -3.20 -8.06 -0.46
C ASN A 161 -4.37 -7.60 -1.34
N ILE A 162 -5.59 -7.63 -0.82
CA ILE A 162 -6.77 -7.15 -1.54
C ILE A 162 -6.63 -5.65 -1.84
N ILE A 163 -6.20 -4.86 -0.85
CA ILE A 163 -5.99 -3.41 -1.00
C ILE A 163 -4.86 -3.15 -2.01
N ARG A 164 -3.71 -3.81 -1.88
CA ARG A 164 -2.57 -3.68 -2.81
C ARG A 164 -2.94 -4.04 -4.24
N THR A 165 -3.72 -5.10 -4.44
CA THR A 165 -4.16 -5.54 -5.77
C THR A 165 -5.13 -4.54 -6.39
N ALA A 166 -6.09 -4.03 -5.62
CA ALA A 166 -7.00 -2.99 -6.07
C ALA A 166 -6.25 -1.71 -6.44
N ARG A 167 -5.31 -1.28 -5.59
CA ARG A 167 -4.41 -0.15 -5.83
C ARG A 167 -3.67 -0.31 -7.16
N ASN A 168 -3.00 -1.44 -7.38
CA ASN A 168 -2.29 -1.68 -8.64
C ASN A 168 -3.22 -1.71 -9.85
N SER A 169 -4.45 -2.24 -9.73
CA SER A 169 -5.44 -2.13 -10.80
C SER A 169 -5.78 -0.68 -11.14
N VAL A 170 -6.02 0.16 -10.13
CA VAL A 170 -6.35 1.58 -10.33
C VAL A 170 -5.20 2.33 -11.02
N TYR A 171 -3.96 2.17 -10.54
CA TYR A 171 -2.78 2.81 -11.16
C TYR A 171 -2.52 2.36 -12.61
N HIS A 172 -2.93 1.15 -12.99
CA HIS A 172 -2.84 0.66 -14.36
C HIS A 172 -4.12 0.86 -15.19
N HIS A 173 -5.06 1.69 -14.72
CA HIS A 173 -6.35 1.94 -15.37
C HIS A 173 -7.15 0.66 -15.67
N LYS A 174 -6.97 -0.36 -14.84
CA LYS A 174 -7.68 -1.65 -14.95
C LYS A 174 -8.95 -1.59 -14.12
N SER A 175 -10.02 -2.18 -14.64
CA SER A 175 -11.24 -2.41 -13.88
C SER A 175 -10.96 -3.36 -12.72
N PHE A 176 -11.51 -3.08 -11.54
CA PHE A 176 -11.53 -4.01 -10.43
C PHE A 176 -12.90 -3.98 -9.74
N GLY A 177 -13.27 -5.10 -9.11
CA GLY A 177 -14.52 -5.22 -8.33
C GLY A 177 -14.26 -5.13 -6.83
N GLY A 178 -15.31 -4.95 -6.04
CA GLY A 178 -15.19 -5.02 -4.57
C GLY A 178 -14.71 -3.73 -3.89
N MET A 179 -15.03 -2.55 -4.44
CA MET A 179 -14.66 -1.25 -3.84
C MET A 179 -15.06 -1.11 -2.38
N LYS A 180 -16.29 -1.56 -2.04
CA LYS A 180 -16.77 -1.60 -0.67
C LYS A 180 -15.84 -2.41 0.24
N GLN A 181 -15.43 -3.59 -0.20
CA GLN A 181 -14.52 -4.45 0.56
C GLN A 181 -13.13 -3.83 0.71
N VAL A 182 -12.60 -3.19 -0.35
CA VAL A 182 -11.33 -2.46 -0.30
C VAL A 182 -11.39 -1.33 0.72
N TYR A 183 -12.47 -0.55 0.70
CA TYR A 183 -12.69 0.51 1.67
C TYR A 183 -12.78 -0.02 3.10
N GLU A 184 -13.62 -1.03 3.34
CA GLU A 184 -13.81 -1.65 4.66
C GLU A 184 -12.49 -2.20 5.22
N TYR A 185 -11.73 -2.94 4.41
CA TYR A 185 -10.45 -3.50 4.84
C TYR A 185 -9.39 -2.41 5.06
N SER A 186 -9.40 -1.35 4.26
CA SER A 186 -8.50 -0.21 4.45
C SER A 186 -8.80 0.48 5.78
N ASP A 187 -10.08 0.79 6.05
CA ASP A 187 -10.49 1.43 7.31
C ASP A 187 -10.19 0.55 8.53
N GLU A 188 -10.47 -0.75 8.45
CA GLU A 188 -10.18 -1.70 9.55
C GLU A 188 -8.69 -1.75 9.88
N LEU A 189 -7.83 -1.88 8.87
CA LEU A 189 -6.39 -1.95 9.07
C LEU A 189 -5.80 -0.60 9.52
N LEU A 190 -6.29 0.51 8.97
CA LEU A 190 -5.83 1.83 9.37
C LEU A 190 -6.26 2.19 10.81
N ARG A 191 -7.45 1.75 11.25
CA ARG A 191 -7.87 1.87 12.65
C ARG A 191 -6.95 1.11 13.62
N CYS A 192 -6.37 -0.02 13.20
CA CYS A 192 -5.41 -0.76 14.03
C CYS A 192 -4.15 0.08 14.35
N ILE A 193 -3.81 1.05 13.49
CA ILE A 193 -2.68 1.97 13.68
C ILE A 193 -3.14 3.39 14.05
N ASN A 194 -4.36 3.53 14.59
CA ASN A 194 -4.96 4.79 15.03
C ASN A 194 -5.12 5.87 13.93
N PHE A 195 -5.38 5.46 12.68
CA PHE A 195 -5.54 6.36 11.53
C PHE A 195 -6.88 6.14 10.79
N PRO A 196 -8.06 6.31 11.41
CA PRO A 196 -9.35 5.97 10.77
C PRO A 196 -9.61 6.79 9.48
N LEU A 197 -10.14 6.16 8.41
CA LEU A 197 -10.43 6.88 7.16
C LEU A 197 -11.50 7.97 7.34
N SER A 198 -12.37 7.82 8.34
CA SER A 198 -13.39 8.82 8.67
C SER A 198 -12.79 10.19 9.03
N SER A 199 -11.58 10.26 9.61
CA SER A 199 -10.91 11.54 9.85
C SER A 199 -10.36 12.17 8.57
N VAL A 200 -9.97 11.34 7.60
CA VAL A 200 -9.47 11.79 6.29
C VAL A 200 -10.62 12.33 5.44
N HIS A 201 -11.73 11.59 5.34
CA HIS A 201 -12.89 11.98 4.53
C HIS A 201 -13.46 13.34 4.95
N LYS A 202 -13.54 13.59 6.27
CA LYS A 202 -13.98 14.89 6.80
C LYS A 202 -13.08 16.04 6.35
N ARG A 203 -11.77 15.81 6.20
CA ARG A 203 -10.85 16.83 5.69
C ARG A 203 -11.05 17.06 4.21
N ILE A 204 -11.10 15.99 3.41
CA ILE A 204 -11.25 16.08 1.94
C ILE A 204 -12.57 16.77 1.55
N ALA A 205 -13.68 16.39 2.19
CA ALA A 205 -14.99 16.96 1.88
C ALA A 205 -15.09 18.47 2.12
N ASN A 206 -14.19 19.02 2.94
CA ASN A 206 -14.16 20.44 3.28
C ASN A 206 -13.11 21.22 2.47
N ILE A 207 -12.39 20.57 1.55
CA ILE A 207 -11.47 21.26 0.64
C ILE A 207 -12.30 21.79 -0.53
N PRO A 208 -12.39 23.12 -0.74
CA PRO A 208 -13.07 23.65 -1.91
C PRO A 208 -12.35 23.17 -3.17
N CYS A 209 -13.12 22.67 -4.14
CA CYS A 209 -12.59 22.39 -5.46
C CYS A 209 -12.25 23.74 -6.11
N ALA A 210 -10.98 24.11 -6.11
CA ALA A 210 -10.54 25.26 -6.88
C ALA A 210 -10.62 24.91 -8.37
N ASP A 211 -10.96 25.90 -9.20
CA ASP A 211 -10.79 25.74 -10.64
C ASP A 211 -9.34 25.32 -10.90
N PRO A 212 -9.10 24.33 -11.78
CA PRO A 212 -7.75 23.92 -12.12
C PRO A 212 -6.97 25.16 -12.54
N PRO A 213 -5.75 25.37 -12.02
CA PRO A 213 -4.93 26.47 -12.46
C PRO A 213 -4.66 26.26 -13.94
N TYR A 214 -5.27 27.11 -14.75
CA TYR A 214 -5.15 27.23 -16.21
C TYR A 214 -5.96 26.21 -17.05
N PHE A 215 -6.94 26.75 -17.78
CA PHE A 215 -7.27 26.39 -19.16
C PHE A 215 -7.06 27.60 -20.06
#